data_AF-A0A929AL35-F1
#
_entry.id   AF-A0A929AL35-F1
#
_cell.length_a   1.000
_cell.length_b   1.000
_cell.length_c   1.000
_cell.angle_alpha   90.00
_cell.angle_beta   90.00
_cell.angle_gamma   90.00
#
_symmetry.space_group_name_H-M   'P 1'
#
loop_
_entity.id
_entity.type
_entity.pdbx_description
1 polymer ?
#
loop_
_entity_poly.entity_id
_entity_poly.type
_entity_poly.pdbx_seq_one_letter_code
_entity_poly.pdbx_strand_id
1 'polypeptide(L)'
;MHSKQNREVMLYGNCRRFKCENCQKPFSENLEFVGNKKPFTHRYAHAIIKQVIHSDIINVAKNNKLTEEEYENLFIALFEDTRYVV
;
A
#
# COMPACT_ATOMS: atom_id res chain seq x y z
N MET A 1 -3.61 -25.95 1.66
CA MET A 1 -4.35 -24.91 2.41
C MET A 1 -3.35 -24.17 3.30
N HIS A 2 -2.83 -23.03 2.86
CA HIS A 2 -1.88 -22.26 3.68
C HIS A 2 -2.64 -21.28 4.57
N SER A 3 -2.71 -21.60 5.86
CA SER A 3 -3.22 -20.72 6.92
C SER A 3 -2.33 -19.47 7.00
N LYS A 4 -2.86 -18.30 6.61
CA LYS A 4 -2.24 -17.00 6.94
C LYS A 4 -2.32 -16.84 8.45
N GLN A 5 -1.24 -17.17 9.15
CA GLN A 5 -1.14 -16.92 10.58
C GLN A 5 -1.02 -15.41 10.79
N ASN A 6 -2.10 -14.81 11.30
CA ASN A 6 -2.15 -13.41 11.70
C ASN A 6 -1.35 -13.22 12.99
N ARG A 7 -0.02 -13.25 12.86
CA ARG A 7 0.90 -12.99 13.97
C ARG A 7 1.25 -11.51 13.95
N GLU A 8 1.06 -10.84 15.08
CA GLU A 8 1.60 -9.49 15.27
C GLU A 8 3.13 -9.57 15.20
N VAL A 9 3.72 -8.83 14.27
CA VAL A 9 5.17 -8.75 14.08
C VAL A 9 5.59 -7.33 14.41
N MET A 10 6.32 -7.17 15.51
CA MET A 10 6.92 -5.89 15.90
C MET A 10 8.19 -5.66 15.07
N LEU A 11 8.16 -4.68 14.18
CA LEU A 11 9.34 -4.24 13.42
C LEU A 11 10.14 -3.24 14.25
N TYR A 12 11.27 -3.69 14.80
CA TYR A 12 12.25 -2.81 15.43
C TYR A 12 13.16 -2.21 14.35
N GLY A 13 12.72 -1.08 13.78
CA GLY A 13 13.50 -0.27 12.85
C GLY A 13 14.15 0.91 13.55
N ASN A 14 15.44 1.16 13.29
CA ASN A 14 16.11 2.36 13.76
C ASN A 14 15.65 3.54 12.88
N CYS A 15 14.53 4.18 13.25
CA CYS A 15 13.98 5.31 12.51
C CYS A 15 14.89 6.53 12.68
N ARG A 16 15.79 6.75 11.72
CA ARG A 16 16.52 8.02 11.61
C ARG A 16 15.50 9.14 11.36
N ARG A 17 15.16 9.89 12.42
CA ARG A 17 14.33 11.10 12.29
C ARG A 17 15.21 12.21 11.76
N PHE A 18 14.80 12.85 10.66
CA PHE A 18 15.42 14.08 10.19
C PHE A 18 15.31 15.13 11.31
N LYS A 19 16.43 15.78 11.65
CA LYS A 19 16.50 16.80 12.69
C LYS A 19 16.98 18.10 12.06
N CYS A 20 16.37 19.21 12.46
CA CYS A 20 16.86 20.53 12.07
C CYS A 20 18.29 20.72 12.60
N GLU A 21 19.22 21.17 11.78
CA GLU A 21 20.61 21.36 12.19
C GLU A 21 20.74 22.36 13.34
N ASN A 22 19.93 23.43 13.31
CA ASN A 22 19.99 24.51 14.31
C ASN A 22 19.30 24.16 15.64
N CYS A 23 18.09 23.60 15.62
CA CYS A 23 17.30 23.37 16.84
C CYS A 23 17.18 21.90 17.26
N GLN A 24 17.71 20.96 16.47
CA GLN A 24 17.72 19.51 16.71
C GLN A 24 16.33 18.86 16.89
N LYS A 25 15.25 19.61 16.64
CA LYS A 25 13.88 19.10 16.66
C LYS A 25 13.63 18.22 15.43
N PRO A 26 12.91 17.10 15.57
CA PRO A 26 12.48 16.32 14.42
C PRO A 26 11.52 17.15 13.58
N PHE A 27 11.64 17.04 12.26
CA PHE A 27 10.70 17.65 11.33
C PHE A 27 10.24 16.64 10.29
N SER A 28 9.06 16.89 9.75
CA SER A 28 8.51 16.18 8.60
C SER A 28 8.61 17.12 7.41
N GLU A 29 9.31 16.70 6.36
CA GLU A 29 9.31 17.38 5.08
C GLU A 29 8.32 16.68 4.14
N ASN A 30 7.62 17.46 3.34
CA ASN A 30 6.81 16.90 2.26
C ASN A 30 7.75 16.61 1.09
N LEU A 31 7.88 15.33 0.74
CA LEU A 31 8.66 14.90 -0.40
C LEU A 31 7.71 14.80 -1.59
N GLU A 32 7.78 15.76 -2.51
CA GLU A 32 6.87 15.81 -3.67
C GLU A 32 6.90 14.54 -4.54
N PHE A 33 8.03 13.83 -4.54
CA PHE A 33 8.18 12.55 -5.23
C PHE A 33 7.59 11.35 -4.47
N VAL A 34 7.24 11.52 -3.19
CA VAL A 34 6.58 10.49 -2.38
C VAL A 34 5.08 10.76 -2.42
N GLY A 35 4.33 9.88 -3.07
CA GLY A 35 2.88 9.96 -3.11
C GLY A 35 2.22 9.91 -1.73
N ASN A 36 0.93 10.25 -1.70
CA ASN A 36 0.12 10.21 -0.48
C ASN A 36 0.13 8.82 0.19
N LYS A 37 -0.04 8.81 1.51
CA LYS A 37 -0.11 7.57 2.30
C LYS A 37 -1.30 6.74 1.85
N LYS A 38 -1.03 5.54 1.31
CA LYS A 38 -2.04 4.53 0.93
C LYS A 38 -2.19 3.49 2.06
N PRO A 39 -3.39 2.93 2.31
CA PRO A 39 -3.58 1.88 3.31
C PRO A 39 -3.07 0.49 2.87
N PHE A 40 -2.57 0.39 1.62
CA PHE A 40 -2.06 -0.84 1.02
C PHE A 40 -0.68 -0.64 0.41
N THR A 41 0.00 -1.75 0.13
CA THR A 41 1.28 -1.75 -0.60
C THR A 41 1.05 -1.97 -2.09
N HIS A 42 1.92 -1.43 -2.96
CA HIS A 42 1.86 -1.69 -4.40
C HIS A 42 1.86 -3.19 -4.72
N ARG A 43 2.71 -3.98 -4.02
CA ARG A 43 2.77 -5.44 -4.16
C ARG A 43 1.40 -6.09 -3.91
N TYR A 44 0.69 -5.65 -2.88
CA TYR A 44 -0.65 -6.16 -2.58
C TYR A 44 -1.64 -5.81 -3.70
N ALA A 45 -1.66 -4.55 -4.13
CA ALA A 45 -2.53 -4.11 -5.23
C ALA A 45 -2.30 -4.92 -6.51
N HIS A 46 -1.04 -5.10 -6.92
CA HIS A 46 -0.70 -5.92 -8.09
C HIS A 46 -1.16 -7.38 -7.95
N ALA A 47 -1.07 -7.95 -6.75
CA ALA A 47 -1.52 -9.32 -6.51
C ALA A 47 -3.04 -9.46 -6.62
N ILE A 48 -3.81 -8.45 -6.19
CA ILE A 48 -5.28 -8.42 -6.31
C ILE A 48 -5.70 -8.29 -7.78
N ILE A 49 -5.13 -7.35 -8.54
CA ILE A 49 -5.47 -7.20 -9.97
C ILE A 49 -5.13 -8.47 -10.75
N LYS A 50 -3.98 -9.08 -10.50
CA LYS A 50 -3.65 -10.37 -11.15
C LYS A 50 -4.69 -11.44 -10.86
N GLN A 51 -5.25 -11.50 -9.65
CA GLN A 51 -6.33 -12.44 -9.34
C GLN A 51 -7.60 -12.11 -10.13
N VAL A 52 -7.95 -10.83 -10.29
CA VAL A 52 -9.12 -10.41 -11.10
C VAL A 52 -8.93 -10.69 -12.58
N ILE A 53 -7.73 -10.55 -13.15
CA ILE A 53 -7.51 -10.91 -14.57
C ILE A 53 -7.86 -12.39 -14.82
N HIS A 54 -7.67 -13.25 -13.82
CA HIS A 54 -7.90 -14.68 -13.93
C HIS A 54 -9.23 -15.14 -13.29
N SER A 55 -10.07 -14.24 -12.74
CA SER A 55 -11.32 -14.60 -12.05
C SER A 55 -12.30 -13.42 -11.89
N ASP A 56 -13.49 -13.67 -11.34
CA ASP A 56 -14.50 -12.62 -11.11
C ASP A 56 -14.14 -11.71 -9.91
N ILE A 57 -14.30 -10.39 -10.09
CA ILE A 57 -14.13 -9.34 -9.07
C ILE A 57 -14.87 -9.69 -7.78
N ILE A 58 -16.11 -10.18 -7.87
CA ILE A 58 -16.94 -10.51 -6.70
C ILE A 58 -16.29 -11.60 -5.85
N ASN A 59 -15.70 -12.59 -6.50
CA ASN A 59 -15.04 -13.70 -5.82
C ASN A 59 -13.69 -13.26 -5.24
N VAL A 60 -12.93 -12.42 -5.95
CA VAL A 60 -11.66 -11.88 -5.46
C VAL A 60 -11.86 -10.98 -4.24
N ALA A 61 -12.86 -10.10 -4.26
CA ALA A 61 -13.19 -9.23 -3.13
C ALA A 61 -13.57 -10.05 -1.90
N LYS A 62 -14.47 -11.04 -2.05
CA LYS A 62 -14.84 -11.96 -0.97
C LYS A 62 -13.65 -12.74 -0.41
N ASN A 63 -12.79 -13.28 -1.28
CA ASN A 63 -11.62 -14.07 -0.88
C ASN A 63 -10.56 -13.24 -0.15
N ASN A 64 -10.43 -11.96 -0.49
CA ASN A 64 -9.48 -11.04 0.13
C ASN A 64 -10.11 -10.19 1.25
N LYS A 65 -11.39 -10.39 1.55
CA LYS A 65 -12.17 -9.63 2.55
C LYS A 65 -12.13 -8.12 2.30
N LEU A 66 -12.19 -7.74 1.04
CA LEU A 66 -12.21 -6.35 0.60
C LEU A 66 -13.64 -5.88 0.40
N THR A 67 -13.89 -4.61 0.72
CA THR A 67 -15.10 -3.91 0.24
C THR A 67 -14.94 -3.53 -1.23
N GLU A 68 -16.04 -3.18 -1.88
CA GLU A 68 -16.03 -2.66 -3.25
C GLU A 68 -15.22 -1.36 -3.35
N GLU A 69 -15.39 -0.45 -2.39
CA GLU A 69 -14.62 0.80 -2.30
C GLU A 69 -13.11 0.55 -2.15
N GLU A 70 -12.69 -0.41 -1.32
CA GLU A 70 -11.28 -0.77 -1.17
C GLU A 70 -10.71 -1.34 -2.47
N TYR A 71 -11.51 -2.10 -3.21
CA TYR A 71 -11.13 -2.62 -4.52
C TYR A 71 -10.96 -1.50 -5.55
N GLU A 72 -11.92 -0.58 -5.63
CA GLU A 72 -11.84 0.59 -6.52
C GLU A 72 -10.60 1.43 -6.22
N ASN A 73 -10.29 1.66 -4.94
CA ASN A 73 -9.10 2.38 -4.52
C ASN A 73 -7.80 1.67 -4.94
N LEU A 74 -7.74 0.33 -4.85
CA LEU A 74 -6.59 -0.45 -5.34
C LEU A 74 -6.43 -0.32 -6.86
N PHE A 75 -7.55 -0.32 -7.58
CA PHE A 75 -7.57 -0.17 -9.03
C PHE A 75 -7.07 1.21 -9.44
N ILE A 76 -7.69 2.28 -8.92
CA ILE A 76 -7.32 3.68 -9.21
C ILE A 76 -5.84 3.91 -8.92
N ALA A 77 -5.34 3.48 -7.76
CA ALA A 77 -3.95 3.68 -7.38
C ALA A 77 -2.97 3.02 -8.35
N LEU A 78 -3.29 1.85 -8.90
CA LEU A 78 -2.44 1.20 -9.91
C LEU A 78 -2.50 1.91 -11.27
N PHE A 79 -3.68 2.40 -11.67
CA PHE A 79 -3.82 3.18 -12.90
C PHE A 79 -3.07 4.51 -12.84
N GLU A 80 -3.05 5.17 -11.68
CA GLU A 80 -2.25 6.35 -11.44
C GLU A 80 -0.76 6.03 -11.48
N ASP A 81 -0.32 4.96 -10.81
CA ASP A 81 1.09 4.56 -10.80
C ASP A 81 1.58 4.20 -12.22
N THR A 82 0.76 3.56 -13.07
CA THR A 82 1.13 3.27 -14.48
C THR A 82 1.21 4.51 -15.36
N ARG A 83 0.53 5.60 -15.01
CA ARG A 83 0.57 6.88 -15.75
C ARG A 83 1.86 7.67 -15.55
N TYR A 84 2.69 7.31 -14.56
CA TYR A 84 4.02 7.89 -14.33
C TYR A 84 5.16 7.11 -15.00
N VAL A 85 4.85 6.07 -15.80
CA VAL A 85 5.85 5.24 -16.50
C VAL A 85 5.77 5.39 -18.03
N VAL A 86 5.06 6.42 -18.53
CA VAL A 86 4.99 6.76 -19.97
C VAL A 86 5.44 8.20 -20.17
#